data_AF-A0A2H9SNA1-F1
#
_entry.id   AF-A0A2H9SNA1-F1
#
_cell.length_a   1.000
_cell.length_b   1.000
_cell.length_c   1.000
_cell.angle_alpha   90.00
_cell.angle_beta   90.00
_cell.angle_gamma   90.00
#
_symmetry.space_group_name_H-M   'P 1'
#
loop_
_entity.id
_entity.type
_entity.pdbx_description
1 polymer ?
#
loop_
_entity_poly.entity_id
_entity_poly.type
_entity_poly.pdbx_seq_one_letter_code
_entity_poly.pdbx_strand_id
1 'polypeptide(L)'
;MRDPEPVEIFSEHTLFKGLNAQEIETLKQTSTEQEFEPNHVIIEEGDLTQDIYLLVEGEVAVLKWNEARFSQILLGTINKGEMFGEMSFLDGSPRSSTIKALKKTKVLKIARDSAALIPETFAKMVVNIASANINRLRGINRQFVKNLERKEEQTKIQESIGHFLLFQYLILGFSIFAAWLYPHPLQAYLPWLIALLPSIALLKIFKFPLNFFGIGKDHLFKIVLHALTFVFIIMISTYLLEKYALSNSDLLTQYFSLKPQLIPLSWSWAGLALYAFAQEFIGRGILQNSLEKLLNDKKRSYFIWLNGCFLFLFFLPLGLTTSAIIFLINLPLGYFFKLEKNLAGVFLIHYLLLLCKTLIL
;
A
#
# COMPACT_ATOMS: atom_id res chain seq x y z
N MET A 1 -21.71 16.97 31.45
CA MET A 1 -22.32 15.66 31.76
C MET A 1 -21.77 15.25 33.10
N ARG A 2 -22.62 14.97 34.08
CA ARG A 2 -22.18 14.54 35.42
C ARG A 2 -21.60 13.13 35.25
N ASP A 3 -20.42 12.86 35.81
CA ASP A 3 -19.89 11.50 35.81
C ASP A 3 -20.89 10.57 36.51
N PRO A 4 -21.23 9.42 35.92
CA PRO A 4 -22.17 8.49 36.51
C PRO A 4 -21.67 8.11 37.90
N GLU A 5 -22.55 8.15 38.89
CA GLU A 5 -22.18 7.69 40.22
C GLU A 5 -21.72 6.22 40.12
N PRO A 6 -20.79 5.77 40.99
CA PRO A 6 -20.26 4.41 40.95
C PRO A 6 -21.37 3.35 40.87
N VAL A 7 -22.53 3.66 41.46
CA VAL A 7 -23.78 2.89 41.44
C VAL A 7 -24.34 2.61 40.04
N GLU A 8 -24.30 3.57 39.10
CA GLU A 8 -24.86 3.42 37.75
C GLU A 8 -24.02 2.48 36.89
N ILE A 9 -22.70 2.45 37.10
CA ILE A 9 -21.76 1.58 36.37
C ILE A 9 -21.99 0.10 36.71
N PHE A 10 -22.39 -0.21 37.95
CA PHE A 10 -22.70 -1.59 38.35
C PHE A 10 -23.93 -2.16 37.64
N SER A 11 -24.92 -1.34 37.28
CA SER A 11 -26.14 -1.82 36.63
C SER A 11 -26.01 -2.06 35.12
N GLU A 12 -25.13 -1.31 34.44
CA GLU A 12 -25.04 -1.34 32.97
C GLU A 12 -23.89 -2.22 32.44
N HIS A 13 -22.85 -2.45 33.25
CA HIS A 13 -21.66 -3.15 32.78
C HIS A 13 -21.86 -4.67 32.69
N THR A 14 -21.30 -5.28 31.64
CA THR A 14 -21.46 -6.71 31.33
C THR A 14 -21.04 -7.64 32.47
N LEU A 15 -20.04 -7.24 33.27
CA LEU A 15 -19.55 -8.01 34.43
C LEU A 15 -20.64 -8.34 35.44
N PHE A 16 -21.62 -7.45 35.62
CA PHE A 16 -22.63 -7.54 36.66
C PHE A 16 -24.01 -8.01 36.14
N LYS A 17 -24.08 -8.40 34.86
CA LYS A 17 -25.33 -8.85 34.25
C LYS A 17 -25.91 -10.06 34.98
N GLY A 18 -27.20 -9.99 35.32
CA GLY A 18 -27.91 -11.08 35.99
C GLY A 18 -27.68 -11.18 37.50
N LEU A 19 -26.94 -10.23 38.10
CA LEU A 19 -26.90 -10.05 39.55
C LEU A 19 -28.18 -9.36 40.05
N ASN A 20 -28.70 -9.82 41.19
CA ASN A 20 -29.81 -9.18 41.87
C ASN A 20 -29.34 -7.98 42.70
N ALA A 21 -30.28 -7.19 43.22
CA ALA A 21 -29.96 -5.97 43.97
C ALA A 21 -29.10 -6.22 45.23
N GLN A 22 -29.29 -7.35 45.93
CA GLN A 22 -28.52 -7.71 47.13
C GLN A 22 -27.09 -8.13 46.77
N GLU A 23 -26.92 -8.87 45.67
CA GLU A 23 -25.60 -9.25 45.15
C GLU A 23 -24.80 -8.02 44.72
N ILE A 24 -25.44 -7.07 44.02
CA ILE A 24 -24.83 -5.81 43.63
C ILE A 24 -24.42 -4.99 44.85
N GLU A 25 -25.28 -4.88 45.85
CA GLU A 25 -24.99 -4.11 47.07
C GLU A 25 -23.82 -4.71 47.85
N THR A 26 -23.75 -6.04 47.95
CA THR A 26 -22.62 -6.70 48.61
C THR A 26 -21.31 -6.50 47.83
N LEU A 27 -21.35 -6.57 46.49
CA LEU A 27 -20.18 -6.28 45.67
C LEU A 27 -19.72 -4.83 45.83
N LYS A 28 -20.63 -3.86 45.92
CA LYS A 28 -20.27 -2.47 46.19
C LYS A 28 -19.54 -2.32 47.52
N GLN A 29 -20.06 -2.93 48.58
CA GLN A 29 -19.47 -2.85 49.92
C GLN A 29 -18.09 -3.51 50.01
N THR A 30 -17.82 -4.51 49.17
CA THR A 30 -16.54 -5.23 49.13
C THR A 30 -15.57 -4.73 48.07
N SER A 31 -16.06 -3.92 47.12
CA SER A 31 -15.23 -3.26 46.12
C SER A 31 -14.52 -2.03 46.69
N THR A 32 -13.36 -1.70 46.15
CA THR A 32 -12.58 -0.52 46.54
C THR A 32 -12.34 0.36 45.33
N GLU A 33 -12.67 1.64 45.44
CA GLU A 33 -12.27 2.62 44.44
C GLU A 33 -10.80 2.99 44.60
N GLN A 34 -10.07 3.03 43.49
CA GLN A 34 -8.67 3.43 43.46
C GLN A 34 -8.45 4.47 42.35
N GLU A 35 -7.66 5.50 42.68
CA GLU A 35 -7.21 6.51 41.74
C GLU A 35 -5.72 6.38 41.48
N PHE A 36 -5.33 6.55 40.23
CA PHE A 36 -3.96 6.46 39.76
C PHE A 36 -3.62 7.68 38.91
N GLU A 37 -2.54 8.37 39.25
CA GLU A 37 -2.00 9.44 38.41
C GLU A 37 -1.33 8.85 37.15
N PRO A 38 -1.19 9.65 36.06
CA PRO A 38 -0.50 9.20 34.86
C PRO A 38 0.86 8.58 35.16
N ASN A 39 1.19 7.51 34.42
CA ASN A 39 2.38 6.67 34.57
C ASN A 39 2.45 5.73 35.78
N HIS A 40 1.45 5.70 36.67
CA HIS A 40 1.44 4.68 37.71
C HIS A 40 1.15 3.27 37.15
N VAL A 41 1.86 2.28 37.69
CA VAL A 41 1.60 0.86 37.44
C VAL A 41 0.48 0.40 38.37
N ILE A 42 -0.58 -0.15 37.77
CA ILE A 42 -1.76 -0.67 38.47
C ILE A 42 -1.60 -2.18 38.73
N ILE A 43 -1.04 -2.89 37.74
CA ILE A 43 -0.73 -4.31 37.79
C ILE A 43 0.67 -4.49 37.25
N GLU A 44 1.52 -5.25 37.94
CA GLU A 44 2.82 -5.65 37.43
C GLU A 44 2.76 -7.06 36.82
N GLU A 45 3.50 -7.28 35.73
CA GLU A 45 3.58 -8.59 35.10
C GLU A 45 4.27 -9.59 36.03
N GLY A 46 3.73 -10.81 36.13
CA GLY A 46 4.27 -11.86 36.99
C GLY A 46 3.77 -11.81 38.43
N ASP A 47 3.08 -10.75 38.85
CA ASP A 47 2.46 -10.68 40.17
C ASP A 47 1.45 -11.82 40.39
N LEU A 48 1.34 -12.26 41.64
CA LEU A 48 0.41 -13.32 42.05
C LEU A 48 -0.96 -12.78 42.51
N THR A 49 -1.19 -11.48 42.39
CA THR A 49 -2.49 -10.89 42.71
C THR A 49 -3.55 -11.35 41.71
N GLN A 50 -4.78 -11.59 42.17
CA GLN A 50 -5.85 -12.17 41.33
C GLN A 50 -7.08 -11.27 41.24
N ASP A 51 -6.98 -10.04 41.74
CA ASP A 51 -8.08 -9.08 41.74
C ASP A 51 -8.45 -8.66 40.31
N ILE A 52 -9.72 -8.31 40.10
CA ILE A 52 -10.20 -7.76 38.83
C ILE A 52 -10.51 -6.27 39.00
N TYR A 53 -10.31 -5.52 37.93
CA TYR A 53 -10.49 -4.07 37.92
C TYR A 53 -11.47 -3.68 36.81
N LEU A 54 -12.37 -2.75 37.11
CA LEU A 54 -13.23 -2.11 36.13
C LEU A 54 -12.80 -0.66 35.97
N LEU A 55 -12.50 -0.25 34.73
CA LEU A 55 -12.05 1.11 34.42
C LEU A 55 -13.25 2.07 34.39
N VAL A 56 -13.36 2.92 35.41
CA VAL A 56 -14.46 3.88 35.58
C VAL A 56 -14.17 5.18 34.82
N GLU A 57 -12.91 5.63 34.85
CA GLU A 57 -12.45 6.83 34.18
C GLU A 57 -10.98 6.67 33.79
N GLY A 58 -10.57 7.30 32.69
CA GLY A 58 -9.19 7.33 32.22
C GLY A 58 -8.92 6.35 31.09
N GLU A 59 -7.64 6.01 30.93
CA GLU A 59 -7.12 5.15 29.87
C GLU A 59 -5.84 4.50 30.37
N VAL A 60 -5.70 3.18 30.16
CA VAL A 60 -4.53 2.42 30.62
C VAL A 60 -3.88 1.67 29.45
N ALA A 61 -2.56 1.50 29.52
CA ALA A 61 -1.78 0.72 28.58
C ALA A 61 -1.57 -0.71 29.10
N VAL A 62 -1.63 -1.66 28.18
CA VAL A 62 -1.24 -3.06 28.40
C VAL A 62 0.17 -3.25 27.87
N LEU A 63 1.11 -3.55 28.75
CA LEU A 63 2.53 -3.65 28.46
C LEU A 63 3.01 -5.08 28.73
N LYS A 64 3.85 -5.62 27.83
CA LYS A 64 4.45 -6.95 27.99
C LYS A 64 5.97 -6.84 27.96
N TRP A 65 6.64 -7.52 28.88
CA TRP A 65 8.09 -7.64 28.87
C TRP A 65 8.54 -8.44 27.64
N ASN A 66 9.48 -7.89 26.88
CA ASN A 66 10.13 -8.57 25.77
C ASN A 66 11.58 -8.85 26.14
N GLU A 67 11.89 -10.12 26.40
CA GLU A 67 13.23 -10.57 26.77
C GLU A 67 14.26 -10.28 25.68
N ALA A 68 13.92 -10.52 24.40
CA ALA A 68 14.85 -10.33 23.29
C ALA A 68 15.28 -8.86 23.09
N ARG A 69 14.44 -7.90 23.49
CA ARG A 69 14.70 -6.46 23.37
C ARG A 69 14.97 -5.78 24.71
N PHE A 70 14.98 -6.53 25.82
CA PHE A 70 15.09 -6.00 27.18
C PHE A 70 14.23 -4.73 27.41
N SER A 71 12.98 -4.76 26.93
CA SER A 71 12.09 -3.60 26.97
C SER A 71 10.61 -4.00 27.05
N GLN A 72 9.77 -3.07 27.50
CA GLN A 72 8.32 -3.23 27.48
C GLN A 72 7.76 -2.90 26.09
N ILE A 73 6.84 -3.74 25.60
CA ILE A 73 6.11 -3.53 24.35
C ILE A 73 4.65 -3.22 24.68
N LEU A 74 4.10 -2.18 24.06
CA LEU A 74 2.68 -1.86 24.11
C LEU A 74 1.87 -2.87 23.29
N LEU A 75 1.01 -3.63 23.96
CA LEU A 75 0.07 -4.56 23.33
C LEU A 75 -1.24 -3.88 22.92
N GLY A 76 -1.62 -2.80 23.60
CA GLY A 76 -2.82 -2.04 23.34
C GLY A 76 -3.21 -1.13 24.51
N THR A 77 -4.37 -0.50 24.41
CA THR A 77 -4.95 0.32 25.48
C THR A 77 -6.33 -0.22 25.89
N ILE A 78 -6.72 0.06 27.12
CA ILE A 78 -8.02 -0.28 27.70
C ILE A 78 -8.69 1.04 28.09
N ASN A 79 -9.97 1.16 27.75
CA ASN A 79 -10.74 2.39 27.83
C ASN A 79 -11.84 2.31 28.90
N LYS A 80 -12.40 3.48 29.27
CA LYS A 80 -13.54 3.58 30.18
C LYS A 80 -14.63 2.56 29.83
N GLY A 81 -15.13 1.87 30.86
CA GLY A 81 -16.16 0.84 30.74
C GLY A 81 -15.62 -0.55 30.39
N GLU A 82 -14.31 -0.72 30.27
CA GLU A 82 -13.69 -2.04 30.10
C GLU A 82 -13.07 -2.55 31.41
N MET A 83 -12.94 -3.86 31.52
CA MET A 83 -12.34 -4.55 32.66
C MET A 83 -10.98 -5.15 32.31
N PHE A 84 -10.12 -5.29 33.32
CA PHE A 84 -8.78 -5.87 33.18
C PHE A 84 -8.35 -6.66 34.43
N GLY A 85 -7.35 -7.52 34.25
CA GLY A 85 -6.89 -8.44 35.30
C GLY A 85 -7.75 -9.70 35.43
N GLU A 86 -8.69 -9.88 34.50
CA GLU A 86 -9.67 -10.95 34.48
C GLU A 86 -9.06 -12.33 34.23
N MET A 87 -7.93 -12.43 33.52
CA MET A 87 -7.27 -13.70 33.26
C MET A 87 -6.88 -14.37 34.58
N SER A 88 -6.08 -13.67 35.40
CA SER A 88 -5.62 -14.16 36.71
C SER A 88 -6.77 -14.34 37.71
N PHE A 89 -7.81 -13.50 37.63
CA PHE A 89 -9.04 -13.67 38.41
C PHE A 89 -9.75 -15.00 38.11
N LEU A 90 -9.74 -15.45 36.85
CA LEU A 90 -10.37 -16.69 36.42
C LEU A 90 -9.51 -17.93 36.71
N ASP A 91 -8.25 -17.93 36.27
CA ASP A 91 -7.41 -19.12 36.25
C ASP A 91 -6.42 -19.20 37.42
N GLY A 92 -6.22 -18.11 38.16
CA GLY A 92 -5.25 -18.01 39.24
C GLY A 92 -3.79 -17.96 38.82
N SER A 93 -3.50 -17.90 37.51
CA SER A 93 -2.15 -17.75 36.97
C SER A 93 -1.55 -16.38 37.35
N PRO A 94 -0.21 -16.23 37.35
CA PRO A 94 0.43 -14.93 37.49
C PRO A 94 -0.07 -13.92 36.44
N ARG A 95 0.01 -12.62 36.76
CA ARG A 95 -0.41 -11.54 35.85
C ARG A 95 0.31 -11.63 34.51
N SER A 96 -0.47 -11.68 33.44
CA SER A 96 0.05 -11.91 32.08
C SER A 96 0.76 -10.69 31.47
N SER A 97 0.51 -9.49 31.99
CA SER A 97 1.02 -8.22 31.47
C SER A 97 0.98 -7.14 32.55
N THR A 98 1.79 -6.10 32.37
CA THR A 98 1.78 -4.89 33.19
C THR A 98 0.69 -3.95 32.70
N ILE A 99 -0.11 -3.37 33.62
CA ILE A 99 -1.10 -2.35 33.32
C ILE A 99 -0.63 -1.01 33.89
N LYS A 100 -0.55 0.02 33.04
CA LYS A 100 -0.04 1.35 33.42
C LYS A 100 -1.03 2.43 33.04
N ALA A 101 -1.32 3.35 33.96
CA ALA A 101 -2.17 4.51 33.70
C ALA A 101 -1.53 5.44 32.66
N LEU A 102 -2.25 5.77 31.59
CA LEU A 102 -1.81 6.77 30.60
C LEU A 102 -2.31 8.17 30.94
N LYS A 103 -3.46 8.25 31.64
CA LYS A 103 -4.10 9.47 32.13
C LYS A 103 -4.46 9.28 33.60
N LYS A 104 -4.91 10.35 34.28
CA LYS A 104 -5.53 10.20 35.59
C LYS A 104 -6.68 9.18 35.44
N THR A 105 -6.62 8.13 36.25
CA THR A 105 -7.40 6.92 36.05
C THR A 105 -8.11 6.55 37.34
N LYS A 106 -9.41 6.29 37.25
CA LYS A 106 -10.22 5.77 38.36
C LYS A 106 -10.67 4.37 38.01
N VAL A 107 -10.46 3.44 38.95
CA VAL A 107 -10.87 2.04 38.79
C VAL A 107 -11.65 1.58 40.00
N LEU A 108 -12.53 0.62 39.76
CA LEU A 108 -13.18 -0.16 40.78
C LEU A 108 -12.45 -1.50 40.88
N LYS A 109 -11.80 -1.74 42.03
CA LYS A 109 -11.13 -2.99 42.34
C LYS A 109 -12.09 -3.94 43.03
N ILE A 110 -12.20 -5.17 42.54
CA ILE A 110 -12.95 -6.26 43.17
C ILE A 110 -11.95 -7.35 43.54
N ALA A 111 -11.79 -7.58 44.85
CA ALA A 111 -10.92 -8.63 45.34
C ALA A 111 -11.51 -10.01 45.03
N ARG A 112 -10.67 -10.94 44.56
CA ARG A 112 -11.13 -12.30 44.22
C ARG A 112 -11.72 -12.99 45.44
N ASP A 113 -11.05 -12.91 46.57
CA ASP A 113 -11.48 -13.55 47.82
C ASP A 113 -12.84 -13.01 48.28
N SER A 114 -13.06 -11.70 48.21
CA SER A 114 -14.33 -11.07 48.56
C SER A 114 -15.47 -11.50 47.63
N ALA A 115 -15.21 -11.61 46.32
CA ALA A 115 -16.19 -12.12 45.38
C ALA A 115 -16.49 -13.62 45.64
N ALA A 116 -15.47 -14.41 45.99
CA ALA A 116 -15.58 -15.84 46.26
C ALA A 116 -16.37 -16.16 47.55
N LEU A 117 -16.49 -15.22 48.50
CA LEU A 117 -17.36 -15.37 49.67
C LEU A 117 -18.85 -15.52 49.32
N ILE A 118 -19.25 -15.16 48.09
CA ILE A 118 -20.62 -15.28 47.60
C ILE A 118 -20.59 -16.17 46.34
N PRO A 119 -20.67 -17.50 46.50
CA PRO A 119 -20.45 -18.44 45.38
C PRO A 119 -21.36 -18.19 44.18
N GLU A 120 -22.62 -17.82 44.42
CA GLU A 120 -23.59 -17.52 43.35
C GLU A 120 -23.18 -16.29 42.53
N THR A 121 -22.79 -15.20 43.21
CA THR A 121 -22.26 -13.98 42.58
C THR A 121 -20.98 -14.26 41.80
N PHE A 122 -20.04 -15.00 42.40
CA PHE A 122 -18.78 -15.36 41.75
C PHE A 122 -19.02 -16.17 40.47
N ALA A 123 -19.90 -17.17 40.51
CA ALA A 123 -20.25 -17.98 39.35
C ALA A 123 -20.87 -17.12 38.21
N LYS A 124 -21.79 -16.20 38.54
CA LYS A 124 -22.36 -15.26 37.56
C LYS A 124 -21.29 -14.36 36.94
N MET A 125 -20.38 -13.81 37.75
CA MET A 125 -19.26 -13.01 37.26
C MET A 125 -18.37 -13.82 36.31
N VAL A 126 -17.98 -15.05 36.68
CA VAL A 126 -17.18 -15.93 35.81
C VAL A 126 -17.87 -16.17 34.46
N VAL A 127 -19.17 -16.43 34.45
CA VAL A 127 -19.96 -16.60 33.22
C VAL A 127 -19.97 -15.32 32.38
N ASN A 128 -20.11 -14.15 33.01
CA ASN A 128 -20.10 -12.87 32.32
C ASN A 128 -18.73 -12.56 31.70
N ILE A 129 -17.64 -12.79 32.43
CA ILE A 129 -16.26 -12.63 31.94
C ILE A 129 -16.01 -13.59 30.78
N ALA A 130 -16.35 -14.87 30.94
CA ALA A 130 -16.19 -15.87 29.90
C ALA A 130 -16.98 -15.49 28.64
N SER A 131 -18.22 -15.02 28.80
CA SER A 131 -19.06 -14.55 27.69
C SER A 131 -18.45 -13.34 26.97
N ALA A 132 -17.91 -12.37 27.71
CA ALA A 132 -17.23 -11.21 27.14
C ALA A 132 -15.98 -11.64 26.34
N ASN A 133 -15.16 -12.53 26.91
CA ASN A 133 -13.96 -13.05 26.26
C ASN A 133 -14.27 -13.89 25.01
N ILE A 134 -15.31 -14.74 25.05
CA ILE A 134 -15.76 -15.52 23.89
C ILE A 134 -16.24 -14.58 22.77
N ASN A 135 -16.99 -13.53 23.09
CA ASN A 135 -17.44 -12.55 22.10
C ASN A 135 -16.27 -11.80 21.47
N ARG A 136 -15.28 -11.39 22.29
CA ARG A 136 -14.03 -10.78 21.82
C ARG A 136 -13.24 -11.73 20.92
N LEU A 137 -13.06 -12.99 21.32
CA LEU A 137 -12.38 -14.02 20.53
C LEU A 137 -13.08 -14.28 19.18
N ARG A 138 -14.41 -14.36 19.17
CA ARG A 138 -15.19 -14.48 17.92
C ARG A 138 -15.01 -13.25 17.02
N GLY A 139 -14.86 -12.06 17.60
CA GLY A 139 -14.53 -10.83 16.87
C GLY A 139 -13.15 -10.91 16.22
N ILE A 140 -12.12 -11.25 17.00
CA ILE A 140 -10.73 -11.41 16.55
C ILE A 140 -10.65 -12.47 15.44
N ASN A 141 -11.27 -13.64 15.65
CA ASN A 141 -11.22 -14.72 14.66
C ASN A 141 -11.86 -14.31 13.32
N ARG A 142 -12.99 -13.60 13.36
CA ARG A 142 -13.62 -13.05 12.14
C ARG A 142 -12.72 -12.06 11.41
N GLN A 143 -12.00 -11.20 12.13
CA GLN A 143 -11.04 -10.28 11.52
C GLN A 143 -9.82 -11.02 10.96
N PHE A 144 -9.34 -12.04 11.67
CA PHE A 144 -8.21 -12.86 11.23
C PHE A 144 -8.52 -13.59 9.92
N VAL A 145 -9.68 -14.26 9.83
CA VAL A 145 -10.14 -14.93 8.60
C VAL A 145 -10.23 -13.92 7.44
N LYS A 146 -10.85 -12.76 7.65
CA LYS A 146 -10.93 -11.70 6.62
C LYS A 146 -9.56 -11.22 6.16
N ASN A 147 -8.58 -11.13 7.06
CA ASN A 147 -7.22 -10.74 6.70
C ASN A 147 -6.49 -11.83 5.91
N LEU A 148 -6.72 -13.11 6.23
CA LEU A 148 -6.20 -14.23 5.46
C LEU A 148 -6.79 -14.28 4.05
N GLU A 149 -8.12 -14.13 3.92
CA GLU A 149 -8.81 -14.07 2.63
C GLU A 149 -8.25 -12.94 1.74
N ARG A 150 -8.09 -11.74 2.31
CA ARG A 150 -7.47 -10.60 1.61
C ARG A 150 -6.04 -10.88 1.17
N LYS A 151 -5.25 -11.54 2.04
CA LYS A 151 -3.86 -11.89 1.71
C LYS A 151 -3.81 -12.93 0.61
N GLU A 152 -4.69 -13.93 0.65
CA GLU A 152 -4.81 -14.95 -0.40
C GLU A 152 -5.21 -14.33 -1.74
N GLU A 153 -6.21 -13.43 -1.75
CA GLU A 153 -6.63 -12.71 -2.96
C GLU A 153 -5.49 -11.85 -3.53
N GLN A 154 -4.75 -11.15 -2.66
CA GLN A 154 -3.56 -10.38 -3.06
C GLN A 154 -2.48 -11.28 -3.66
N THR A 155 -2.18 -12.42 -3.04
CA THR A 155 -1.19 -13.37 -3.57
C THR A 155 -1.62 -13.92 -4.94
N LYS A 156 -2.89 -14.31 -5.11
CA LYS A 156 -3.41 -14.78 -6.42
C LYS A 156 -3.26 -13.72 -7.51
N ILE A 157 -3.54 -12.46 -7.18
CA ILE A 157 -3.34 -11.34 -8.12
C ILE A 157 -1.86 -11.17 -8.44
N GLN A 158 -0.97 -11.21 -7.45
CA GLN A 158 0.48 -11.11 -7.66
C GLN A 158 1.01 -12.26 -8.53
N GLU A 159 0.61 -13.50 -8.25
CA GLU A 159 0.95 -14.66 -9.07
C GLU A 159 0.46 -14.50 -10.52
N SER A 160 -0.78 -14.07 -10.70
CA SER A 160 -1.35 -13.80 -12.02
C SER A 160 -0.56 -12.73 -12.79
N ILE A 161 -0.19 -11.63 -12.13
CA ILE A 161 0.65 -10.58 -12.70
C ILE A 161 2.05 -11.11 -13.04
N GLY A 162 2.62 -11.97 -12.19
CA GLY A 162 3.92 -12.60 -12.42
C GLY A 162 3.92 -13.45 -13.70
N HIS A 163 2.95 -14.36 -13.84
CA HIS A 163 2.80 -15.17 -15.06
C HIS A 163 2.54 -14.30 -16.29
N PHE A 164 1.69 -13.28 -16.15
CA PHE A 164 1.42 -12.31 -17.21
C PHE A 164 2.69 -11.60 -17.69
N LEU A 165 3.53 -11.12 -16.76
CA LEU A 165 4.82 -10.51 -17.08
C LEU A 165 5.77 -11.49 -17.78
N LEU A 166 5.84 -12.73 -17.32
CA LEU A 166 6.66 -13.76 -17.97
C LEU A 166 6.26 -13.98 -19.43
N PHE A 167 4.97 -14.17 -19.72
CA PHE A 167 4.48 -14.27 -21.09
C PHE A 167 4.74 -13.01 -21.90
N GLN A 168 4.59 -11.83 -21.29
CA GLN A 168 4.88 -10.56 -21.95
C GLN A 168 6.37 -10.45 -22.34
N TYR A 169 7.29 -10.85 -21.47
CA TYR A 169 8.72 -10.87 -21.79
C TYR A 169 9.05 -11.88 -22.89
N LEU A 170 8.39 -13.04 -22.93
CA LEU A 170 8.53 -14.00 -24.03
C LEU A 170 8.04 -13.41 -25.37
N ILE A 171 6.88 -12.77 -25.40
CA ILE A 171 6.34 -12.09 -26.59
C ILE A 171 7.34 -11.03 -27.07
N LEU A 172 7.85 -10.22 -26.16
CA LEU A 172 8.81 -9.18 -26.49
C LEU A 172 10.13 -9.75 -26.98
N GLY A 173 10.68 -10.77 -26.32
CA GLY A 173 11.89 -11.47 -26.77
C GLY A 173 11.75 -12.04 -28.17
N PHE A 174 10.63 -12.71 -28.46
CA PHE A 174 10.33 -13.22 -29.80
C PHE A 174 10.20 -12.08 -30.83
N SER A 175 9.53 -10.98 -30.47
CA SER A 175 9.37 -9.83 -31.38
C SER A 175 10.70 -9.16 -31.73
N ILE A 176 11.63 -9.06 -30.77
CA ILE A 176 12.99 -8.55 -30.98
C ILE A 176 13.76 -9.51 -31.89
N PHE A 177 13.73 -10.80 -31.58
CA PHE A 177 14.42 -11.81 -32.38
C PHE A 177 13.90 -11.81 -33.83
N ALA A 178 12.59 -11.77 -34.03
CA ALA A 178 11.98 -11.67 -35.34
C ALA A 178 12.41 -10.40 -36.09
N ALA A 179 12.43 -9.23 -35.43
CA ALA A 179 12.93 -8.01 -36.03
C ALA A 179 14.43 -8.10 -36.37
N TRP A 180 15.22 -8.80 -35.55
CA TRP A 180 16.65 -9.00 -35.78
C TRP A 180 16.96 -9.85 -37.03
N LEU A 181 16.11 -10.82 -37.36
CA LEU A 181 16.23 -11.59 -38.60
C LEU A 181 16.03 -10.76 -39.88
N TYR A 182 15.44 -9.56 -39.76
CA TYR A 182 15.18 -8.66 -40.89
C TYR A 182 15.88 -7.31 -40.67
N PRO A 183 17.21 -7.22 -40.97
CA PRO A 183 17.97 -5.99 -40.83
C PRO A 183 17.43 -4.91 -41.79
N HIS A 184 16.59 -4.04 -41.25
CA HIS A 184 15.88 -2.98 -41.97
C HIS A 184 15.93 -1.69 -41.14
N PRO A 185 15.90 -0.49 -41.74
CA PRO A 185 15.80 0.77 -41.01
C PRO A 185 14.65 0.87 -39.99
N LEU A 186 13.67 -0.05 -40.07
CA LEU A 186 12.51 -0.11 -39.18
C LEU A 186 12.66 -1.09 -38.00
N GLN A 187 13.81 -1.73 -37.87
CA GLN A 187 14.06 -2.81 -36.91
C GLN A 187 13.82 -2.39 -35.44
N ALA A 188 13.96 -1.10 -35.11
CA ALA A 188 13.67 -0.60 -33.77
C ALA A 188 12.17 -0.41 -33.46
N TYR A 189 11.31 -0.29 -34.49
CA TYR A 189 9.86 -0.07 -34.32
C TYR A 189 9.07 -1.37 -34.46
N LEU A 190 9.54 -2.30 -35.31
CA LEU A 190 8.89 -3.58 -35.58
C LEU A 190 8.54 -4.39 -34.31
N PRO A 191 9.45 -4.53 -33.31
CA PRO A 191 9.18 -5.34 -32.12
C PRO A 191 7.90 -4.92 -31.40
N TRP A 192 7.67 -3.62 -31.23
CA TRP A 192 6.49 -3.08 -30.54
C TRP A 192 5.20 -3.37 -31.30
N LEU A 193 5.23 -3.26 -32.63
CA LEU A 193 4.08 -3.55 -33.48
C LEU A 193 3.77 -5.05 -33.54
N ILE A 194 4.80 -5.89 -33.64
CA ILE A 194 4.68 -7.36 -33.61
C ILE A 194 4.14 -7.84 -32.26
N ALA A 195 4.61 -7.24 -31.16
CA ALA A 195 4.18 -7.60 -29.81
C ALA A 195 2.76 -7.11 -29.46
N LEU A 196 2.24 -6.08 -30.14
CA LEU A 196 0.98 -5.42 -29.76
C LEU A 196 -0.22 -6.39 -29.75
N LEU A 197 -0.45 -7.14 -30.83
CA LEU A 197 -1.61 -8.04 -30.93
C LEU A 197 -1.52 -9.21 -29.93
N PRO A 198 -0.39 -9.93 -29.79
CA PRO A 198 -0.21 -10.93 -28.74
C PRO A 198 -0.40 -10.36 -27.32
N SER A 199 0.09 -9.15 -27.04
CA SER A 199 -0.10 -8.49 -25.75
C SER A 199 -1.58 -8.20 -25.45
N ILE A 200 -2.34 -7.73 -26.45
CA ILE A 200 -3.80 -7.51 -26.31
C ILE A 200 -4.53 -8.85 -26.08
N ALA A 201 -4.13 -9.92 -26.78
CA ALA A 201 -4.70 -11.25 -26.57
C ALA A 201 -4.43 -11.76 -25.15
N LEU A 202 -3.20 -11.54 -24.64
CA LEU A 202 -2.80 -11.91 -23.29
C LEU A 202 -3.65 -11.20 -22.22
N LEU A 203 -4.01 -9.93 -22.44
CA LEU A 203 -4.93 -9.21 -21.52
C LEU A 203 -6.28 -9.93 -21.36
N LYS A 204 -6.83 -10.44 -22.47
CA LYS A 204 -8.12 -11.14 -22.47
C LYS A 204 -8.03 -12.49 -21.77
N ILE A 205 -6.93 -13.22 -21.95
CA ILE A 205 -6.68 -14.51 -21.30
C ILE A 205 -6.63 -14.34 -19.78
N PHE A 206 -5.89 -13.34 -19.31
CA PHE A 206 -5.73 -13.05 -17.88
C PHE A 206 -6.89 -12.24 -17.28
N LYS A 207 -7.85 -11.80 -18.10
CA LYS A 207 -9.06 -11.05 -17.71
C LYS A 207 -8.76 -9.78 -16.91
N PHE A 208 -7.62 -9.13 -17.14
CA PHE A 208 -7.32 -7.86 -16.49
C PHE A 208 -8.20 -6.74 -17.06
N PRO A 209 -8.81 -5.89 -16.22
CA PRO A 209 -9.62 -4.78 -16.70
C PRO A 209 -8.75 -3.71 -17.37
N LEU A 210 -9.28 -2.97 -18.35
CA LEU A 210 -8.48 -1.99 -19.11
C LEU A 210 -7.91 -0.85 -18.23
N ASN A 211 -8.64 -0.45 -17.19
CA ASN A 211 -8.16 0.52 -16.20
C ASN A 211 -6.91 0.03 -15.47
N PHE A 212 -6.67 -1.29 -15.42
CA PHE A 212 -5.45 -1.85 -14.87
C PHE A 212 -4.25 -1.26 -15.58
N PHE A 213 -4.31 -1.07 -16.91
CA PHE A 213 -3.22 -0.60 -17.77
C PHE A 213 -3.23 0.93 -18.01
N GLY A 214 -3.99 1.69 -17.21
CA GLY A 214 -4.12 3.14 -17.37
C GLY A 214 -5.02 3.57 -18.53
N ILE A 215 -5.85 2.67 -19.05
CA ILE A 215 -6.86 2.99 -20.07
C ILE A 215 -8.17 3.28 -19.34
N GLY A 216 -8.49 4.56 -19.17
CA GLY A 216 -9.68 5.05 -18.49
C GLY A 216 -10.12 6.41 -19.00
N LYS A 217 -11.38 6.79 -18.73
CA LYS A 217 -11.97 8.07 -19.19
C LYS A 217 -11.92 9.18 -18.13
N ASP A 218 -11.40 8.88 -16.95
CA ASP A 218 -11.46 9.79 -15.82
C ASP A 218 -10.52 10.98 -16.01
N HIS A 219 -11.05 12.20 -15.80
CA HIS A 219 -10.30 13.47 -15.85
C HIS A 219 -9.46 13.72 -17.12
N LEU A 220 -9.86 13.15 -18.27
CA LEU A 220 -9.11 13.23 -19.54
C LEU A 220 -8.71 14.67 -19.92
N PHE A 221 -9.59 15.65 -19.76
CA PHE A 221 -9.28 17.05 -20.09
C PHE A 221 -8.08 17.59 -19.31
N LYS A 222 -8.02 17.31 -18.00
CA LYS A 222 -6.91 17.74 -17.14
C LYS A 222 -5.61 17.05 -17.52
N ILE A 223 -5.69 15.75 -17.82
CA ILE A 223 -4.54 14.94 -18.27
C ILE A 223 -3.98 15.47 -19.59
N VAL A 224 -4.84 15.82 -20.54
CA VAL A 224 -4.43 16.43 -21.81
C VAL A 224 -3.74 17.78 -21.57
N LEU A 225 -4.27 18.62 -20.69
CA LEU A 225 -3.65 19.91 -20.36
C LEU A 225 -2.26 19.74 -19.71
N HIS A 226 -2.14 18.80 -18.77
CA HIS A 226 -0.86 18.45 -18.16
C HIS A 226 0.13 17.93 -19.21
N ALA A 227 -0.32 17.05 -20.11
CA ALA A 227 0.48 16.50 -21.20
C ALA A 227 1.00 17.60 -22.15
N LEU A 228 0.15 18.53 -22.57
CA LEU A 228 0.55 19.67 -23.41
C LEU A 228 1.57 20.57 -22.72
N THR A 229 1.36 20.86 -21.43
CA THR A 229 2.31 21.63 -20.62
C THR A 229 3.67 20.92 -20.55
N PHE A 230 3.64 19.61 -20.36
CA PHE A 230 4.84 18.77 -20.28
C PHE A 230 5.60 18.73 -21.61
N VAL A 231 4.90 18.55 -22.75
CA VAL A 231 5.49 18.63 -24.09
C VAL A 231 6.14 19.99 -24.32
N PHE A 232 5.44 21.08 -23.98
CA PHE A 232 5.93 22.44 -24.14
C PHE A 232 7.24 22.67 -23.37
N ILE A 233 7.30 22.22 -22.10
CA ILE A 233 8.52 22.29 -21.29
C ILE A 233 9.65 21.49 -21.94
N ILE A 234 9.39 20.26 -22.39
CA ILE A 234 10.40 19.43 -23.07
C ILE A 234 10.92 20.15 -24.32
N MET A 235 10.02 20.64 -25.18
CA MET A 235 10.39 21.30 -26.44
C MET A 235 11.24 22.55 -26.21
N ILE A 236 10.85 23.42 -25.26
CA ILE A 236 11.64 24.60 -24.90
C ILE A 236 13.00 24.19 -24.35
N SER A 237 13.05 23.20 -23.45
CA SER A 237 14.30 22.73 -22.86
C SER A 237 15.24 22.21 -23.93
N THR A 238 14.73 21.41 -24.87
CA THR A 238 15.53 20.88 -25.99
C THR A 238 16.00 21.99 -26.92
N TYR A 239 15.15 22.97 -27.22
CA TYR A 239 15.52 24.12 -28.07
C TYR A 239 16.62 24.99 -27.43
N LEU A 240 16.50 25.27 -26.13
CA LEU A 240 17.51 26.04 -25.39
C LEU A 240 18.83 25.28 -25.30
N LEU A 241 18.79 23.96 -25.07
CA LEU A 241 19.96 23.09 -25.05
C LEU A 241 20.67 23.06 -26.41
N GLU A 242 19.91 22.95 -27.51
CA GLU A 242 20.46 22.96 -28.86
C GLU A 242 21.13 24.31 -29.17
N LYS A 243 20.47 25.42 -28.86
CA LYS A 243 21.03 26.77 -29.05
C LYS A 243 22.30 26.98 -28.21
N TYR A 244 22.33 26.49 -26.98
CA TYR A 244 23.51 26.54 -26.13
C TYR A 244 24.65 25.64 -26.64
N ALA A 245 24.33 24.46 -27.16
CA ALA A 245 25.31 23.55 -27.75
C ALA A 245 25.99 24.16 -28.97
N LEU A 246 25.20 24.75 -29.87
CA LEU A 246 25.66 25.47 -31.06
C LEU A 246 26.56 26.67 -30.73
N SER A 247 26.38 27.29 -29.55
CA SER A 247 27.19 28.44 -29.14
C SER A 247 28.48 28.09 -28.39
N ASN A 248 28.64 26.86 -27.88
CA ASN A 248 29.70 26.54 -26.92
C ASN A 248 30.63 25.37 -27.30
N SER A 249 30.29 24.49 -28.26
CA SER A 249 31.25 23.46 -28.73
C SER A 249 30.85 22.74 -30.03
N ASP A 250 31.86 22.40 -30.85
CA ASP A 250 31.69 21.53 -32.03
C ASP A 250 31.28 20.09 -31.64
N LEU A 251 31.76 19.61 -30.48
CA LEU A 251 31.46 18.28 -29.96
C LEU A 251 29.97 18.13 -29.61
N LEU A 252 29.38 19.06 -28.85
CA LEU A 252 27.95 19.03 -28.57
C LEU A 252 27.14 19.25 -29.85
N THR A 253 27.61 20.11 -30.75
CA THR A 253 26.97 20.33 -32.05
C THR A 253 26.84 19.02 -32.82
N GLN A 254 27.88 18.18 -32.87
CA GLN A 254 27.83 16.86 -33.52
C GLN A 254 26.78 15.89 -32.92
N TYR A 255 26.57 15.94 -31.59
CA TYR A 255 25.57 15.10 -30.91
C TYR A 255 24.14 15.63 -31.07
N PHE A 256 23.94 16.95 -31.06
CA PHE A 256 22.63 17.57 -31.25
C PHE A 256 22.24 17.67 -32.74
N SER A 257 23.21 17.69 -33.66
CA SER A 257 23.01 17.64 -35.10
C SER A 257 22.84 16.22 -35.66
N LEU A 258 22.68 15.20 -34.81
CA LEU A 258 22.33 13.85 -35.25
C LEU A 258 21.05 13.93 -36.08
N LYS A 259 21.20 13.81 -37.42
CA LYS A 259 20.07 13.74 -38.35
C LYS A 259 19.07 12.71 -37.80
N PRO A 260 17.77 13.01 -37.71
CA PRO A 260 16.75 12.08 -37.23
C PRO A 260 16.61 10.91 -38.21
N GLN A 261 17.54 9.97 -38.18
CA GLN A 261 17.35 8.61 -38.71
C GLN A 261 16.46 7.78 -37.75
N LEU A 262 16.02 8.41 -36.64
CA LEU A 262 15.17 7.88 -35.58
C LEU A 262 13.68 7.89 -35.89
N ILE A 263 13.25 8.43 -37.04
CA ILE A 263 11.86 8.33 -37.48
C ILE A 263 11.88 8.17 -39.00
N PRO A 264 11.27 7.12 -39.56
CA PRO A 264 11.19 6.99 -41.01
C PRO A 264 10.26 8.09 -41.54
N LEU A 265 10.79 9.03 -42.32
CA LEU A 265 10.02 10.12 -42.93
C LEU A 265 8.86 9.61 -43.81
N SER A 266 8.89 8.34 -44.19
CA SER A 266 7.86 7.64 -44.97
C SER A 266 6.63 7.22 -44.16
N TRP A 267 6.66 7.31 -42.83
CA TRP A 267 5.52 6.93 -42.02
C TRP A 267 4.45 8.01 -42.02
N SER A 268 3.21 7.62 -42.31
CA SER A 268 2.06 8.50 -42.14
C SER A 268 1.91 8.89 -40.67
N TRP A 269 1.24 10.01 -40.41
CA TRP A 269 0.89 10.45 -39.06
C TRP A 269 0.13 9.37 -38.28
N ALA A 270 -0.64 8.53 -38.97
CA ALA A 270 -1.32 7.37 -38.40
C ALA A 270 -0.37 6.24 -38.01
N GLY A 271 0.68 5.98 -38.81
CA GLY A 271 1.73 5.03 -38.45
C GLY A 271 2.50 5.45 -37.20
N LEU A 272 2.87 6.72 -37.10
CA LEU A 272 3.53 7.27 -35.92
C LEU A 272 2.66 7.17 -34.66
N ALA A 273 1.35 7.45 -34.80
CA ALA A 273 0.40 7.27 -33.73
C ALA A 273 0.32 5.80 -33.29
N LEU A 274 0.25 4.85 -34.23
CA LEU A 274 0.19 3.43 -33.91
C LEU A 274 1.44 2.96 -33.16
N TYR A 275 2.63 3.38 -33.59
CA TYR A 275 3.87 3.04 -32.91
C TYR A 275 3.96 3.67 -31.51
N ALA A 276 3.66 4.96 -31.38
CA ALA A 276 3.64 5.62 -30.08
C ALA A 276 2.69 4.91 -29.12
N PHE A 277 1.49 4.56 -29.60
CA PHE A 277 0.53 3.79 -28.80
C PHE A 277 1.10 2.43 -28.41
N ALA A 278 1.63 1.66 -29.36
CA ALA A 278 2.16 0.32 -29.09
C ALA A 278 3.28 0.34 -28.05
N GLN A 279 4.25 1.24 -28.20
CA GLN A 279 5.36 1.37 -27.27
C GLN A 279 4.87 1.80 -25.88
N GLU A 280 4.01 2.82 -25.79
CA GLU A 280 3.57 3.33 -24.48
C GLU A 280 2.63 2.33 -23.79
N PHE A 281 1.75 1.67 -24.55
CA PHE A 281 0.87 0.64 -24.02
C PHE A 281 1.67 -0.53 -23.43
N ILE A 282 2.67 -1.04 -24.16
CA ILE A 282 3.47 -2.16 -23.68
C ILE A 282 4.45 -1.70 -22.58
N GLY A 283 5.19 -0.63 -22.82
CA GLY A 283 6.22 -0.15 -21.89
C GLY A 283 5.63 0.36 -20.57
N ARG A 284 4.57 1.18 -20.60
CA ARG A 284 4.01 1.80 -19.39
C ARG A 284 2.76 1.10 -18.89
N GLY A 285 1.79 0.91 -19.78
CA GLY A 285 0.53 0.27 -19.44
C GLY A 285 0.77 -1.13 -18.89
N ILE A 286 1.47 -1.96 -19.65
CA ILE A 286 1.74 -3.36 -19.31
C ILE A 286 2.94 -3.47 -18.36
N LEU A 287 4.17 -3.16 -18.79
CA LEU A 287 5.37 -3.49 -18.02
C LEU A 287 5.50 -2.67 -16.73
N GLN A 288 5.57 -1.34 -16.83
CA GLN A 288 5.78 -0.47 -15.66
C GLN A 288 4.71 -0.70 -14.59
N ASN A 289 3.44 -0.71 -14.97
CA ASN A 289 2.34 -0.83 -14.01
C ASN A 289 2.13 -2.25 -13.49
N SER A 290 2.43 -3.29 -14.27
CA SER A 290 2.45 -4.67 -13.74
C SER A 290 3.56 -4.85 -12.70
N LEU A 291 4.75 -4.31 -12.95
CA LEU A 291 5.86 -4.34 -11.99
C LEU A 291 5.55 -3.58 -10.70
N GLU A 292 4.93 -2.39 -10.80
CA GLU A 292 4.51 -1.60 -9.63
C GLU A 292 3.52 -2.39 -8.75
N LYS A 293 2.55 -3.08 -9.38
CA LYS A 293 1.54 -3.87 -8.66
C LYS A 293 2.09 -5.18 -8.11
N LEU A 294 2.95 -5.87 -8.86
CA LEU A 294 3.59 -7.12 -8.41
C LEU A 294 4.36 -6.92 -7.11
N LEU A 295 5.16 -5.85 -7.04
CA LEU A 295 6.06 -5.60 -5.92
C LEU A 295 5.43 -4.77 -4.80
N ASN A 296 4.16 -4.37 -4.95
CA ASN A 296 3.32 -3.70 -3.95
C ASN A 296 3.98 -2.48 -3.26
N ASP A 297 4.92 -1.82 -3.93
CA ASP A 297 5.69 -0.70 -3.37
C ASP A 297 5.25 0.62 -4.03
N LYS A 298 4.21 1.23 -3.47
CA LYS A 298 3.67 2.50 -3.99
C LYS A 298 4.62 3.69 -3.84
N LYS A 299 5.64 3.59 -2.96
CA LYS A 299 6.47 4.74 -2.59
C LYS A 299 7.73 4.87 -3.44
N ARG A 300 8.31 3.76 -3.92
CA ARG A 300 9.56 3.84 -4.69
C ARG A 300 9.32 4.09 -6.18
N SER A 301 10.16 4.94 -6.77
CA SER A 301 10.14 5.26 -8.20
C SER A 301 11.10 4.40 -9.03
N TYR A 302 11.72 3.38 -8.43
CA TYR A 302 12.70 2.54 -9.12
C TYR A 302 12.08 1.75 -10.30
N PHE A 303 10.77 1.51 -10.32
CA PHE A 303 10.09 0.89 -11.47
C PHE A 303 10.22 1.70 -12.75
N ILE A 304 10.27 3.03 -12.63
CA ILE A 304 10.50 3.94 -13.75
C ILE A 304 11.91 3.71 -14.30
N TRP A 305 12.88 3.55 -13.41
CA TRP A 305 14.26 3.24 -13.78
C TRP A 305 14.40 1.84 -14.38
N LEU A 306 13.76 0.83 -13.80
CA LEU A 306 13.78 -0.54 -14.29
C LEU A 306 13.16 -0.64 -15.69
N ASN A 307 12.01 0.00 -15.90
CA ASN A 307 11.38 0.08 -17.22
C ASN A 307 12.24 0.88 -18.20
N GLY A 308 12.87 1.98 -17.75
CA GLY A 308 13.86 2.73 -18.51
C GLY A 308 15.02 1.84 -18.96
N CYS A 309 15.64 1.09 -18.05
CA CYS A 309 16.73 0.17 -18.35
C CYS A 309 16.30 -0.91 -19.34
N PHE A 310 15.09 -1.43 -19.20
CA PHE A 310 14.51 -2.35 -20.17
C PHE A 310 14.45 -1.69 -21.55
N LEU A 311 13.85 -0.51 -21.67
CA LEU A 311 13.80 0.24 -22.94
C LEU A 311 15.20 0.54 -23.50
N PHE A 312 16.18 0.90 -22.66
CA PHE A 312 17.57 1.09 -23.06
C PHE A 312 18.12 -0.14 -23.78
N LEU A 313 17.93 -1.33 -23.20
CA LEU A 313 18.39 -2.59 -23.81
C LEU A 313 17.74 -2.84 -25.19
N PHE A 314 16.49 -2.42 -25.39
CA PHE A 314 15.78 -2.59 -26.67
C PHE A 314 16.38 -1.74 -27.79
N PHE A 315 16.86 -0.55 -27.46
CA PHE A 315 17.39 0.38 -28.44
C PHE A 315 18.89 0.23 -28.68
N LEU A 316 19.57 -0.70 -27.98
CA LEU A 316 20.99 -0.99 -28.18
C LEU A 316 21.40 -1.20 -29.65
N PRO A 317 20.60 -1.86 -30.52
CA PRO A 317 20.92 -1.98 -31.94
C PRO A 317 21.06 -0.64 -32.68
N LEU A 318 20.49 0.47 -32.16
CA LEU A 318 20.64 1.82 -32.69
C LEU A 318 21.92 2.53 -32.20
N GLY A 319 22.74 1.85 -31.40
CA GLY A 319 23.96 2.38 -30.80
C GLY A 319 23.77 2.86 -29.35
N LEU A 320 24.88 2.85 -28.60
CA LEU A 320 24.91 3.19 -27.17
C LEU A 320 24.44 4.62 -26.89
N THR A 321 24.88 5.58 -27.71
CA THR A 321 24.54 7.01 -27.56
C THR A 321 23.04 7.23 -27.74
N THR A 322 22.48 6.70 -28.84
CA THR A 322 21.05 6.74 -29.15
C THR A 322 20.22 6.10 -28.03
N SER A 323 20.64 4.94 -27.55
CA SER A 323 19.99 4.21 -26.46
C SER A 323 19.97 5.03 -25.16
N ALA A 324 21.09 5.67 -24.83
CA ALA A 324 21.21 6.51 -23.62
C ALA A 324 20.30 7.74 -23.71
N ILE A 325 20.19 8.37 -24.87
CA ILE A 325 19.26 9.49 -25.10
C ILE A 325 17.81 9.02 -24.92
N ILE A 326 17.43 7.90 -25.53
CA ILE A 326 16.08 7.35 -25.41
C ILE A 326 15.77 6.98 -23.96
N PHE A 327 16.73 6.42 -23.22
CA PHE A 327 16.61 6.14 -21.80
C PHE A 327 16.28 7.40 -20.99
N LEU A 328 17.05 8.48 -21.18
CA LEU A 328 16.86 9.75 -20.49
C LEU A 328 15.50 10.39 -20.81
N ILE A 329 15.04 10.31 -22.05
CA ILE A 329 13.72 10.81 -22.47
C ILE A 329 12.58 9.97 -21.85
N ASN A 330 12.81 8.68 -21.61
CA ASN A 330 11.78 7.79 -21.09
C ASN A 330 11.50 7.93 -19.59
N LEU A 331 12.47 8.41 -18.79
CA LEU A 331 12.29 8.59 -17.35
C LEU A 331 11.20 9.65 -17.03
N PRO A 332 11.22 10.86 -17.61
CA PRO A 332 10.16 11.86 -17.39
C PRO A 332 8.76 11.35 -17.80
N LEU A 333 8.65 10.68 -18.94
CA LEU A 333 7.37 10.08 -19.38
C LEU A 333 6.88 9.00 -18.39
N GLY A 334 7.80 8.26 -17.76
CA GLY A 334 7.46 7.19 -16.81
C GLY A 334 6.99 7.76 -15.48
N TYR A 335 7.59 8.87 -15.08
CA TYR A 335 7.14 9.67 -13.96
C TYR A 335 5.76 10.29 -14.21
N PHE A 336 5.53 10.87 -15.39
CA PHE A 336 4.21 11.39 -15.79
C PHE A 336 3.13 10.31 -15.69
N PHE A 337 3.41 9.12 -16.23
CA PHE A 337 2.47 7.99 -16.13
C PHE A 337 2.19 7.57 -14.68
N LYS A 338 3.20 7.57 -13.82
CA LYS A 338 3.02 7.24 -12.39
C LYS A 338 2.10 8.24 -11.68
N LEU A 339 2.21 9.53 -12.03
CA LEU A 339 1.39 10.59 -11.46
C LEU A 339 -0.06 10.53 -11.94
N GLU A 340 -0.26 10.47 -13.25
CA GLU A 340 -1.60 10.57 -13.86
C GLU A 340 -2.33 9.22 -13.94
N LYS A 341 -1.58 8.11 -13.87
CA LYS A 341 -2.08 6.73 -14.05
C LYS A 341 -2.93 6.56 -15.30
N ASN A 342 -2.62 7.33 -16.34
CA ASN A 342 -3.40 7.38 -17.57
C ASN A 342 -2.48 7.34 -18.79
N LEU A 343 -2.76 6.40 -19.68
CA LEU A 343 -1.98 6.15 -20.88
C LEU A 343 -2.17 7.23 -21.95
N ALA A 344 -3.35 7.86 -22.01
CA ALA A 344 -3.68 8.84 -23.04
C ALA A 344 -2.77 10.07 -23.00
N GLY A 345 -2.44 10.56 -21.80
CA GLY A 345 -1.53 11.70 -21.63
C GLY A 345 -0.11 11.38 -22.10
N VAL A 346 0.42 10.22 -21.70
CA VAL A 346 1.74 9.76 -22.12
C VAL A 346 1.81 9.53 -23.63
N PHE A 347 0.80 8.87 -24.18
CA PHE A 347 0.65 8.67 -25.62
C PHE A 347 0.67 10.00 -26.37
N LEU A 348 -0.09 10.99 -25.90
CA LEU A 348 -0.12 12.32 -26.49
C LEU A 348 1.26 13.00 -26.43
N ILE A 349 1.96 12.93 -25.29
CA ILE A 349 3.30 13.49 -25.15
C ILE A 349 4.25 12.85 -26.17
N HIS A 350 4.30 11.51 -26.21
CA HIS A 350 5.21 10.79 -27.09
C HIS A 350 4.87 11.06 -28.57
N TYR A 351 3.59 11.02 -28.94
CA TYR A 351 3.15 11.29 -30.30
C TYR A 351 3.51 12.70 -30.77
N LEU A 352 3.28 13.72 -29.95
CA LEU A 352 3.64 15.10 -30.28
C LEU A 352 5.15 15.29 -30.41
N LEU A 353 5.95 14.64 -29.57
CA LEU A 353 7.41 14.67 -29.68
C LEU A 353 7.91 14.02 -31.00
N LEU A 354 7.28 12.93 -31.45
CA LEU A 354 7.57 12.31 -32.74
C LEU A 354 7.20 13.24 -33.91
N LEU A 355 6.05 13.94 -33.84
CA LEU A 355 5.63 14.91 -34.84
C LEU A 355 6.58 16.12 -34.92
N CYS A 356 7.00 16.66 -33.78
CA CYS A 356 7.89 17.83 -33.78
C CYS A 356 9.26 17.50 -34.41
N LYS A 357 9.81 16.31 -34.14
CA LYS A 357 11.07 15.87 -34.75
C LYS A 357 10.97 15.58 -36.25
N THR A 358 9.77 15.24 -36.75
CA THR A 358 9.54 15.05 -38.19
C THR A 358 9.28 16.37 -38.93
N LEU A 359 8.79 17.41 -38.23
CA LEU A 359 8.53 18.74 -38.79
C LEU A 359 9.77 19.67 -38.82
N ILE A 360 10.83 19.33 -38.08
CA ILE A 360 12.09 20.09 -38.02
C ILE A 360 13.10 19.64 -39.12
N LEU A 361 12.74 18.60 -39.89
CA LEU A 361 13.43 18.15 -41.11
C LEU A 361 12.71 18.66 -42.35
#